data_AF-A0A2T5M4H9-F1
#
_entry.id   AF-A0A2T5M4H9-F1
#
_cell.length_a   1.000
_cell.length_b   1.000
_cell.length_c   1.000
_cell.angle_alpha   90.00
_cell.angle_beta   90.00
_cell.angle_gamma   90.00
#
_symmetry.space_group_name_H-M   'P 1'
#
loop_
_entity.id
_entity.type
_entity.pdbx_description
1 polymer ?
#
loop_
_entity_poly.entity_id
_entity_poly.type
_entity_poly.pdbx_seq_one_letter_code
_entity_poly.pdbx_strand_id
1 'polypeptide(L)'
;MGSGQRSASYLWELALRKLFPKRTSLTRRESSISSFFDSSQIDDHTDGFYKYSQELLEEENQRLRSSNSTSASYTSALMAPVEYPALPYNVSSPDWNIFSSAVKYLDETADEDISEWLHSVLSVYSRVYTVSKIVMMAFLHYGVDLEDLPDGILSHLRRAEELVKSNSIVELIDSTESLYYAVYARLIMEIASVELCSTFTLEVRHLATYNSFILPEPAQLCRILLVCKRALDDPYVCSHINKELVKQHQVQFIRRSMNKLDSVGFILDDLVGYRRYVLSIINEKSSEFCRKWSKASMMYQMPTEEVLTIQSEKYLAFIPRRAVHQVVPTLDLPFIDPHTFSVDIWEREVIVDNRLATLAKLEGKCIGDVRREDNQRRLIDLVRGRKCICRSVCTCAWDCTLDVERHCPCSEQKLSLMVAKRRRSVALLPFGLRCSILARAIFQGIASLRADVNSISIVAEMDRALVVFMEEIRKQRLEATTSDGNPI
;
A
#
# COMPACT_ATOMS: atom_id res chain seq x y z
N MET A 1 -5.56 37.30 -40.76
CA MET A 1 -4.09 37.16 -40.68
C MET A 1 -3.64 37.47 -39.26
N GLY A 2 -2.56 36.85 -38.77
CA GLY A 2 -2.10 36.98 -37.37
C GLY A 2 -1.45 35.69 -36.88
N SER A 3 -0.19 35.45 -37.28
CA SER A 3 0.52 34.20 -37.02
C SER A 3 1.12 34.15 -35.61
N GLY A 4 0.39 33.56 -34.66
CA GLY A 4 0.88 33.30 -33.30
C GLY A 4 1.90 32.16 -33.24
N GLN A 5 3.16 32.43 -33.58
CA GLN A 5 4.26 31.49 -33.34
C GLN A 5 4.39 31.22 -31.81
N ARG A 6 4.09 30.00 -31.36
CA ARG A 6 4.38 29.55 -30.00
C ARG A 6 5.67 28.73 -30.00
N SER A 7 6.59 29.07 -29.10
CA SER A 7 7.97 28.57 -29.12
C SER A 7 8.08 27.08 -28.80
N ALA A 8 8.88 26.37 -29.60
CA ALA A 8 9.34 25.00 -29.33
C ALA A 8 10.68 24.93 -28.54
N SER A 9 11.22 26.07 -28.07
CA SER A 9 12.61 26.14 -27.56
C SER A 9 12.83 25.48 -26.20
N TYR A 10 11.87 25.52 -25.28
CA TYR A 10 12.13 25.23 -23.86
C TYR A 10 12.58 23.78 -23.60
N LEU A 11 12.01 22.80 -24.32
CA LEU A 11 12.44 21.40 -24.23
C LEU A 11 13.83 21.18 -24.85
N TRP A 12 14.16 21.91 -25.92
CA TRP A 12 15.47 21.85 -26.58
C TRP A 12 16.59 22.49 -25.75
N GLU A 13 16.33 23.63 -25.09
CA GLU A 13 17.28 24.22 -24.14
C GLU A 13 17.55 23.29 -22.95
N LEU A 14 16.52 22.59 -22.45
CA LEU A 14 16.67 21.62 -21.38
C LEU A 14 17.51 20.41 -21.79
N ALA A 15 17.38 19.95 -23.04
CA ALA A 15 18.19 18.88 -23.61
C ALA A 15 19.65 19.30 -23.80
N LEU A 16 19.89 20.45 -24.42
CA LEU A 16 21.26 20.95 -24.68
C LEU A 16 22.04 21.21 -23.39
N ARG A 17 21.40 21.75 -22.34
CA ARG A 17 22.02 21.93 -21.01
C ARG A 17 22.41 20.61 -20.32
N LYS A 18 21.81 19.48 -20.69
CA LYS A 18 22.19 18.16 -20.16
C LYS A 18 23.26 17.44 -20.99
N LEU A 19 23.35 17.71 -22.29
CA LEU A 19 24.32 17.07 -23.17
C LEU A 19 25.73 17.70 -23.08
N PHE A 20 25.83 19.00 -22.75
CA PHE A 20 27.12 19.71 -22.67
C PHE A 20 27.25 20.55 -21.38
N PRO A 21 27.48 19.92 -20.20
CA PRO A 21 27.64 20.63 -18.93
C PRO A 21 28.98 21.40 -18.87
N LYS A 22 28.95 22.72 -19.08
CA LYS A 22 30.09 23.60 -18.76
C LYS A 22 30.27 23.68 -17.24
N ARG A 23 31.52 23.53 -16.78
CA ARG A 23 31.89 23.66 -15.36
C ARG A 23 31.84 25.12 -14.90
N THR A 24 31.13 25.40 -13.81
CA THR A 24 31.31 26.58 -12.95
C THR A 24 31.13 26.17 -11.49
N SER A 25 31.79 26.88 -10.57
CA SER A 25 32.07 26.44 -9.20
C SER A 25 31.02 26.87 -8.16
N LEU A 26 31.06 26.20 -6.99
CA LEU A 26 30.28 26.56 -5.80
C LEU A 26 30.63 27.97 -5.29
N THR A 27 29.65 28.63 -4.67
CA THR A 27 29.88 29.58 -3.58
C THR A 27 29.00 29.21 -2.37
N ARG A 28 29.67 28.96 -1.24
CA ARG A 28 29.08 28.69 0.09
C ARG A 28 28.49 29.97 0.66
N ARG A 29 27.38 29.89 1.41
CA ARG A 29 26.96 30.97 2.30
C ARG A 29 26.41 30.41 3.60
N GLU A 30 26.90 30.95 4.70
CA GLU A 30 26.54 30.57 6.07
C GLU A 30 25.82 31.75 6.75
N SER A 31 24.94 31.42 7.70
CA SER A 31 24.43 32.35 8.72
C SER A 31 23.83 31.54 9.88
N SER A 32 24.07 31.96 11.11
CA SER A 32 23.78 31.27 12.37
C SER A 32 22.95 32.16 13.33
N ILE A 33 22.91 31.83 14.64
CA ILE A 33 22.26 32.60 15.75
C ILE A 33 20.72 32.35 15.81
N SER A 34 19.99 32.18 16.93
CA SER A 34 20.16 32.13 18.42
C SER A 34 19.06 31.17 18.99
N SER A 35 19.13 30.39 20.08
CA SER A 35 19.67 30.49 21.48
C SER A 35 18.74 31.15 22.53
N PHE A 36 18.78 30.65 23.79
CA PHE A 36 18.07 31.07 25.04
C PHE A 36 16.61 30.57 25.24
N PHE A 37 16.09 30.19 26.43
CA PHE A 37 16.57 29.82 27.81
C PHE A 37 15.72 28.58 28.25
N ASP A 38 16.06 27.61 29.13
CA ASP A 38 16.62 27.54 30.51
C ASP A 38 15.69 28.13 31.61
N SER A 39 15.43 27.56 32.80
CA SER A 39 15.87 26.35 33.57
C SER A 39 14.63 25.77 34.34
N SER A 40 14.59 25.00 35.46
CA SER A 40 15.54 24.41 36.45
C SER A 40 14.87 23.26 37.29
N GLN A 41 15.68 22.47 38.02
CA GLN A 41 15.39 21.69 39.28
C GLN A 41 14.35 20.53 39.25
N ILE A 42 14.57 19.28 39.73
CA ILE A 42 15.55 18.59 40.65
C ILE A 42 15.31 18.84 42.15
N ASP A 43 15.06 17.89 43.08
CA ASP A 43 14.59 16.46 43.12
C ASP A 43 13.95 16.26 44.56
N ASP A 44 13.74 15.13 45.30
CA ASP A 44 14.13 13.70 45.36
C ASP A 44 13.18 12.94 46.37
N HIS A 45 13.32 11.60 46.57
CA HIS A 45 12.81 10.73 47.67
C HIS A 45 11.29 10.36 47.69
N THR A 46 10.75 9.22 48.20
CA THR A 46 11.19 7.89 48.77
C THR A 46 9.95 6.93 48.70
N ASP A 47 10.02 5.67 48.26
CA ASP A 47 10.37 4.37 48.94
C ASP A 47 9.33 3.75 49.94
N GLY A 48 9.20 2.40 49.95
CA GLY A 48 8.30 1.54 50.78
C GLY A 48 7.26 0.71 49.96
N PHE A 49 7.27 -0.63 49.78
CA PHE A 49 7.24 -1.82 50.69
C PHE A 49 6.04 -1.83 51.68
N TYR A 50 5.21 -2.88 51.95
CA TYR A 50 5.04 -4.33 51.59
C TYR A 50 3.60 -4.57 51.03
N LYS A 51 3.11 -5.70 50.43
CA LYS A 51 3.54 -7.10 50.13
C LYS A 51 3.01 -8.23 51.08
N TYR A 52 2.24 -9.20 50.53
CA TYR A 52 1.57 -10.39 51.17
C TYR A 52 0.38 -10.08 52.12
N SER A 53 -0.60 -10.96 52.41
CA SER A 53 -0.97 -12.36 52.00
C SER A 53 -2.52 -12.50 52.05
N GLN A 54 -3.23 -13.18 51.14
CA GLN A 54 -3.45 -14.64 51.00
C GLN A 54 -4.07 -15.36 52.24
N GLU A 55 -5.29 -15.90 52.03
CA GLU A 55 -5.99 -17.01 52.72
C GLU A 55 -6.32 -16.97 54.23
N LEU A 56 -7.59 -16.63 54.52
CA LEU A 56 -8.53 -17.33 55.41
C LEU A 56 -9.91 -17.25 54.73
N LEU A 57 -10.53 -18.30 54.19
CA LEU A 57 -11.17 -19.47 54.83
C LEU A 57 -12.36 -19.15 55.77
N GLU A 58 -13.53 -19.61 55.32
CA GLU A 58 -14.61 -20.25 56.10
C GLU A 58 -15.43 -19.43 57.13
N GLU A 59 -16.35 -18.59 56.62
CA GLU A 59 -17.66 -18.30 57.24
C GLU A 59 -18.75 -18.25 56.15
N GLU A 60 -19.99 -18.70 56.35
CA GLU A 60 -20.48 -19.78 57.22
C GLU A 60 -21.69 -20.42 56.50
N ASN A 61 -21.69 -21.74 56.31
CA ASN A 61 -22.70 -22.41 55.49
C ASN A 61 -23.91 -22.89 56.33
N GLN A 62 -24.79 -21.97 56.75
CA GLN A 62 -26.07 -22.32 57.41
C GLN A 62 -27.12 -21.19 57.51
N ARG A 63 -28.27 -21.35 56.80
CA ARG A 63 -29.68 -21.00 57.17
C ARG A 63 -30.57 -21.08 55.92
N LEU A 64 -31.24 -22.22 55.67
CA LEU A 64 -32.55 -22.64 56.20
C LEU A 64 -33.80 -22.12 55.44
N ARG A 65 -34.20 -22.92 54.44
CA ARG A 65 -35.58 -23.37 54.14
C ARG A 65 -36.78 -22.37 54.12
N SER A 66 -37.29 -22.19 52.90
CA SER A 66 -38.71 -22.32 52.48
C SER A 66 -39.82 -21.40 53.05
N SER A 67 -40.55 -20.76 52.13
CA SER A 67 -42.01 -20.63 52.15
C SER A 67 -42.56 -20.35 50.74
N ASN A 68 -43.79 -20.80 50.46
CA ASN A 68 -44.45 -20.63 49.15
C ASN A 68 -45.57 -19.59 49.23
N SER A 69 -45.65 -18.66 48.28
CA SER A 69 -46.95 -18.24 47.67
C SER A 69 -46.78 -17.27 46.48
N THR A 70 -47.64 -17.48 45.48
CA THR A 70 -48.16 -16.50 44.50
C THR A 70 -47.26 -15.36 44.01
N SER A 71 -46.76 -15.48 42.76
CA SER A 71 -47.35 -14.71 41.64
C SER A 71 -46.79 -15.19 40.30
N ALA A 72 -47.66 -15.36 39.30
CA ALA A 72 -47.27 -15.63 37.92
C ALA A 72 -47.57 -14.39 37.08
N SER A 73 -46.54 -13.64 36.65
CA SER A 73 -46.55 -12.69 35.52
C SER A 73 -45.19 -12.00 35.30
N TYR A 74 -44.11 -12.77 35.06
CA TYR A 74 -42.86 -12.23 34.49
C TYR A 74 -42.29 -13.05 33.33
N THR A 75 -42.95 -14.13 32.93
CA THR A 75 -42.60 -14.95 31.74
C THR A 75 -42.99 -14.29 30.41
N SER A 76 -43.59 -13.10 30.43
CA SER A 76 -44.09 -12.37 29.25
C SER A 76 -43.08 -11.40 28.63
N ALA A 77 -41.79 -11.58 28.94
CA ALA A 77 -40.68 -10.83 28.33
C ALA A 77 -39.43 -11.71 28.17
N LEU A 78 -39.61 -12.98 27.74
CA LEU A 78 -38.56 -13.65 26.99
C LEU A 78 -38.41 -12.91 25.65
N MET A 79 -37.59 -11.86 25.66
CA MET A 79 -37.02 -11.33 24.43
C MET A 79 -36.39 -12.51 23.68
N ALA A 80 -36.69 -12.65 22.39
CA ALA A 80 -35.92 -13.57 21.57
C ALA A 80 -34.43 -13.19 21.73
N PRO A 81 -33.52 -14.16 21.97
CA PRO A 81 -32.09 -13.86 22.06
C PRO A 81 -31.69 -13.01 20.86
N VAL A 82 -30.95 -11.92 21.08
CA VAL A 82 -30.44 -11.10 19.99
C VAL A 82 -29.53 -11.99 19.15
N GLU A 83 -29.96 -12.35 17.95
CA GLU A 83 -29.20 -13.19 17.03
C GLU A 83 -28.03 -12.35 16.49
N TYR A 84 -26.93 -12.35 17.23
CA TYR A 84 -25.69 -11.68 16.86
C TYR A 84 -25.12 -12.25 15.56
N PRO A 85 -24.47 -11.43 14.72
CA PRO A 85 -23.99 -11.85 13.41
C PRO A 85 -22.88 -12.91 13.55
N ALA A 86 -22.93 -13.93 12.68
CA ALA A 86 -21.99 -15.05 12.73
C ALA A 86 -20.57 -14.63 12.35
N LEU A 87 -19.58 -15.09 13.13
CA LEU A 87 -18.16 -14.88 12.83
C LEU A 87 -17.68 -15.88 11.76
N PRO A 88 -16.77 -15.48 10.84
CA PRO A 88 -16.17 -14.15 10.72
C PRO A 88 -16.98 -13.18 9.83
N TYR A 89 -16.84 -11.88 10.13
CA TYR A 89 -17.20 -10.81 9.20
C TYR A 89 -16.50 -11.01 7.84
N ASN A 90 -17.22 -10.64 6.78
CA ASN A 90 -16.73 -10.50 5.42
C ASN A 90 -17.64 -9.50 4.68
N VAL A 91 -17.09 -8.79 3.69
CA VAL A 91 -17.82 -7.77 2.91
C VAL A 91 -19.05 -8.38 2.26
N SER A 92 -20.19 -7.72 2.48
CA SER A 92 -21.52 -8.04 1.98
C SER A 92 -22.06 -9.42 2.42
N SER A 93 -21.62 -9.90 3.59
CA SER A 93 -22.33 -10.98 4.31
C SER A 93 -23.75 -10.51 4.69
N PRO A 94 -24.82 -11.32 4.49
CA PRO A 94 -26.18 -10.92 4.80
C PRO A 94 -26.38 -10.62 6.30
N ASP A 95 -25.70 -11.37 7.16
CA ASP A 95 -25.82 -11.28 8.62
C ASP A 95 -25.22 -9.96 9.16
N TRP A 96 -24.25 -9.39 8.45
CA TRP A 96 -23.49 -8.20 8.85
C TRP A 96 -24.05 -6.89 8.27
N ASN A 97 -25.33 -6.90 7.92
CA ASN A 97 -26.04 -5.73 7.40
C ASN A 97 -26.13 -4.61 8.46
N ILE A 98 -25.44 -3.48 8.22
CA ILE A 98 -25.43 -2.29 9.09
C ILE A 98 -26.82 -1.66 9.35
N PHE A 99 -27.83 -1.98 8.54
CA PHE A 99 -29.20 -1.52 8.78
C PHE A 99 -29.97 -2.40 9.79
N SER A 100 -29.52 -3.62 10.05
CA SER A 100 -30.11 -4.54 11.04
C SER A 100 -30.02 -3.96 12.47
N SER A 101 -30.84 -4.49 13.37
CA SER A 101 -30.71 -4.22 14.81
C SER A 101 -29.51 -4.93 15.42
N ALA A 102 -29.25 -6.18 15.03
CA ALA A 102 -28.17 -7.01 15.58
C ALA A 102 -26.78 -6.35 15.45
N VAL A 103 -26.45 -5.79 14.27
CA VAL A 103 -25.16 -5.11 14.05
C VAL A 103 -25.08 -3.76 14.78
N LYS A 104 -26.20 -3.07 15.00
CA LYS A 104 -26.23 -1.80 15.76
C LYS A 104 -26.06 -2.03 17.26
N TYR A 105 -26.67 -3.08 17.80
CA TYR A 105 -26.54 -3.40 19.23
C TYR A 105 -25.09 -3.71 19.65
N LEU A 106 -24.23 -4.16 18.73
CA LEU A 106 -22.79 -4.34 18.99
C LEU A 106 -22.04 -3.04 19.33
N ASP A 107 -22.56 -1.88 18.93
CA ASP A 107 -22.00 -0.56 19.28
C ASP A 107 -22.70 0.07 20.51
N GLU A 108 -23.76 -0.55 21.02
CA GLU A 108 -24.55 -0.08 22.18
C GLU A 108 -24.23 -0.85 23.47
N THR A 109 -23.68 -2.06 23.38
CA THR A 109 -23.25 -2.88 24.53
C THR A 109 -21.81 -2.57 24.96
N ALA A 110 -21.42 -3.02 26.16
CA ALA A 110 -20.12 -2.71 26.78
C ALA A 110 -19.41 -3.97 27.35
N ASP A 111 -19.76 -5.15 26.86
CA ASP A 111 -19.26 -6.45 27.34
C ASP A 111 -17.97 -6.89 26.64
N GLU A 112 -17.20 -7.77 27.31
CA GLU A 112 -15.87 -8.22 26.85
C GLU A 112 -15.92 -8.98 25.50
N ASP A 113 -17.03 -9.68 25.23
CA ASP A 113 -17.21 -10.50 24.01
C ASP A 113 -17.13 -9.68 22.71
N ILE A 114 -17.48 -8.37 22.74
CA ILE A 114 -17.48 -7.46 21.58
C ILE A 114 -16.12 -7.42 20.87
N SER A 115 -15.04 -7.70 21.62
CA SER A 115 -13.66 -7.80 21.14
C SER A 115 -13.51 -8.76 19.94
N GLU A 116 -14.24 -9.88 19.89
CA GLU A 116 -14.12 -10.85 18.78
C GLU A 116 -14.75 -10.32 17.47
N TRP A 117 -15.94 -9.73 17.53
CA TRP A 117 -16.58 -9.09 16.37
C TRP A 117 -15.74 -7.91 15.86
N LEU A 118 -15.23 -7.06 16.76
CA LEU A 118 -14.34 -5.96 16.40
C LEU A 118 -13.03 -6.48 15.77
N HIS A 119 -12.41 -7.54 16.30
CA HIS A 119 -11.22 -8.15 15.71
C HIS A 119 -11.51 -8.71 14.31
N SER A 120 -12.66 -9.37 14.11
CA SER A 120 -13.05 -9.90 12.80
C SER A 120 -13.25 -8.79 11.77
N VAL A 121 -13.87 -7.67 12.14
CA VAL A 121 -14.02 -6.51 11.25
C VAL A 121 -12.65 -5.88 10.95
N LEU A 122 -11.80 -5.69 11.96
CA LEU A 122 -10.45 -5.14 11.79
C LEU A 122 -9.54 -6.00 10.90
N SER A 123 -9.74 -7.33 10.88
CA SER A 123 -9.02 -8.25 9.98
C SER A 123 -9.35 -7.96 8.50
N VAL A 124 -10.63 -7.86 8.15
CA VAL A 124 -11.08 -7.56 6.78
C VAL A 124 -10.74 -6.12 6.40
N TYR A 125 -11.01 -5.14 7.28
CA TYR A 125 -10.60 -3.75 7.13
C TYR A 125 -9.10 -3.65 6.79
N SER A 126 -8.24 -4.33 7.54
CA SER A 126 -6.79 -4.31 7.33
C SER A 126 -6.40 -4.86 5.95
N ARG A 127 -7.03 -5.94 5.50
CA ARG A 127 -6.81 -6.51 4.16
C ARG A 127 -7.25 -5.55 3.06
N VAL A 128 -8.49 -5.06 3.11
CA VAL A 128 -9.06 -4.12 2.13
C VAL A 128 -8.24 -2.83 2.05
N TYR A 129 -7.92 -2.22 3.19
CA TYR A 129 -7.10 -1.00 3.26
C TYR A 129 -5.68 -1.22 2.69
N THR A 130 -5.03 -2.35 3.01
CA THR A 130 -3.69 -2.66 2.48
C THR A 130 -3.69 -2.78 0.96
N VAL A 131 -4.62 -3.56 0.39
CA VAL A 131 -4.72 -3.73 -1.06
C VAL A 131 -5.06 -2.39 -1.73
N SER A 132 -6.01 -1.64 -1.16
CA SER A 132 -6.40 -0.30 -1.62
C SER A 132 -5.22 0.67 -1.66
N LYS A 133 -4.35 0.68 -0.64
CA LYS A 133 -3.15 1.51 -0.61
C LYS A 133 -2.09 1.10 -1.64
N ILE A 134 -1.92 -0.20 -1.89
CA ILE A 134 -0.99 -0.70 -2.91
C ILE A 134 -1.50 -0.39 -4.33
N VAL A 135 -2.81 -0.55 -4.56
CA VAL A 135 -3.49 -0.19 -5.83
C VAL A 135 -3.42 1.32 -6.08
N MET A 136 -3.75 2.16 -5.09
CA MET A 136 -3.56 3.61 -5.13
C MET A 136 -2.12 3.98 -5.50
N MET A 137 -1.13 3.29 -4.91
CA MET A 137 0.28 3.58 -5.18
C MET A 137 0.72 3.19 -6.59
N ALA A 138 0.28 2.03 -7.09
CA ALA A 138 0.50 1.63 -8.49
C ALA A 138 -0.10 2.67 -9.44
N PHE A 139 -1.35 3.08 -9.18
CA PHE A 139 -2.07 4.08 -9.94
C PHE A 139 -1.35 5.44 -9.98
N LEU A 140 -0.87 5.97 -8.84
CA LEU A 140 -0.08 7.21 -8.79
C LEU A 140 1.23 7.12 -9.60
N HIS A 141 1.89 5.96 -9.64
CA HIS A 141 3.15 5.79 -10.36
C HIS A 141 3.00 5.93 -11.88
N TYR A 142 1.92 5.44 -12.49
CA TYR A 142 1.65 5.62 -13.93
C TYR A 142 0.96 6.94 -14.26
N GLY A 143 0.47 7.67 -13.25
CA GLY A 143 -0.32 8.90 -13.44
C GLY A 143 -1.77 8.60 -13.80
N VAL A 144 -2.31 7.53 -13.23
CA VAL A 144 -3.76 7.29 -13.23
C VAL A 144 -4.41 8.39 -12.40
N ASP A 145 -5.45 9.01 -12.96
CA ASP A 145 -6.24 10.01 -12.24
C ASP A 145 -7.02 9.33 -11.10
N LEU A 146 -6.76 9.81 -9.88
CA LEU A 146 -7.41 9.42 -8.63
C LEU A 146 -8.09 10.68 -8.08
N GLU A 147 -9.30 10.90 -8.57
CA GLU A 147 -10.08 12.09 -8.27
C GLU A 147 -10.32 12.24 -6.77
N ASP A 148 -10.01 13.42 -6.22
CA ASP A 148 -10.38 13.79 -4.85
C ASP A 148 -11.84 14.28 -4.81
N LEU A 149 -12.74 13.33 -5.03
CA LEU A 149 -14.20 13.49 -4.99
C LEU A 149 -14.79 12.58 -3.90
N PRO A 150 -16.01 12.85 -3.38
CA PRO A 150 -16.61 12.07 -2.30
C PRO A 150 -16.68 10.55 -2.54
N ASP A 151 -16.96 10.11 -3.78
CA ASP A 151 -17.00 8.69 -4.19
C ASP A 151 -15.65 8.18 -4.76
N GLY A 152 -14.55 8.89 -4.48
CA GLY A 152 -13.21 8.58 -4.99
C GLY A 152 -12.44 7.61 -4.09
N ILE A 153 -11.42 6.93 -4.65
CA ILE A 153 -10.54 6.07 -3.83
C ILE A 153 -9.83 6.88 -2.73
N LEU A 154 -9.51 8.16 -2.98
CA LEU A 154 -8.81 9.00 -2.01
C LEU A 154 -9.70 9.41 -0.82
N SER A 155 -10.99 9.70 -1.03
CA SER A 155 -11.93 10.02 0.04
C SER A 155 -12.20 8.81 0.93
N HIS A 156 -12.48 7.64 0.33
CA HIS A 156 -12.69 6.40 1.09
C HIS A 156 -11.42 5.96 1.84
N LEU A 157 -10.22 6.22 1.29
CA LEU A 157 -8.97 5.99 2.02
C LEU A 157 -8.76 6.97 3.19
N ARG A 158 -9.10 8.26 3.05
CA ARG A 158 -9.07 9.21 4.19
C ARG A 158 -10.05 8.81 5.28
N ARG A 159 -11.30 8.46 4.92
CA ARG A 159 -12.31 8.01 5.89
C ARG A 159 -11.85 6.76 6.65
N ALA A 160 -11.21 5.81 5.98
CA ALA A 160 -10.58 4.66 6.63
C ALA A 160 -9.43 5.10 7.58
N GLU A 161 -8.55 6.01 7.15
CA GLU A 161 -7.45 6.54 7.96
C GLU A 161 -7.91 7.33 9.20
N GLU A 162 -9.07 7.96 9.13
CA GLU A 162 -9.74 8.65 10.25
C GLU A 162 -10.34 7.62 11.22
N LEU A 163 -11.12 6.66 10.69
CA LEU A 163 -11.79 5.61 11.47
C LEU A 163 -10.86 4.50 12.00
N VAL A 164 -9.58 4.49 11.64
CA VAL A 164 -8.60 3.49 12.10
C VAL A 164 -8.51 3.40 13.64
N LYS A 165 -8.86 4.46 14.37
CA LYS A 165 -8.93 4.49 15.84
C LYS A 165 -10.35 4.21 16.41
N SER A 166 -11.42 4.25 15.60
CA SER A 166 -12.80 4.03 16.08
C SER A 166 -13.01 2.60 16.58
N ASN A 167 -13.81 2.44 17.62
CA ASN A 167 -14.29 1.12 18.08
C ASN A 167 -15.67 0.77 17.52
N SER A 168 -16.36 1.69 16.82
CA SER A 168 -17.65 1.40 16.18
C SER A 168 -17.48 0.37 15.07
N ILE A 169 -18.14 -0.76 15.26
CA ILE A 169 -18.28 -1.84 14.27
C ILE A 169 -19.09 -1.33 13.07
N VAL A 170 -20.14 -0.53 13.28
CA VAL A 170 -20.95 0.04 12.18
C VAL A 170 -20.12 0.96 11.28
N GLU A 171 -19.36 1.90 11.86
CA GLU A 171 -18.48 2.80 11.10
C GLU A 171 -17.39 2.05 10.34
N LEU A 172 -16.76 1.06 10.98
CA LEU A 172 -15.71 0.25 10.37
C LEU A 172 -16.23 -0.61 9.22
N ILE A 173 -17.43 -1.19 9.33
CA ILE A 173 -18.06 -1.96 8.24
C ILE A 173 -18.38 -1.03 7.07
N ASP A 174 -19.12 0.06 7.29
CA ASP A 174 -19.53 0.99 6.23
C ASP A 174 -18.32 1.58 5.48
N SER A 175 -17.26 1.96 6.21
CA SER A 175 -16.01 2.41 5.59
C SER A 175 -15.23 1.30 4.88
N THR A 176 -15.35 0.03 5.31
CA THR A 176 -14.70 -1.12 4.65
C THR A 176 -15.41 -1.48 3.36
N GLU A 177 -16.73 -1.59 3.35
CA GLU A 177 -17.51 -1.93 2.15
C GLU A 177 -17.45 -0.80 1.12
N SER A 178 -17.59 0.45 1.54
CA SER A 178 -17.44 1.62 0.66
C SER A 178 -16.07 1.65 -0.03
N LEU A 179 -14.99 1.42 0.72
CA LEU A 179 -13.63 1.36 0.17
C LEU A 179 -13.45 0.14 -0.75
N TYR A 180 -14.00 -1.03 -0.38
CA TYR A 180 -13.96 -2.24 -1.18
C TYR A 180 -14.58 -2.00 -2.55
N TYR A 181 -15.84 -1.53 -2.62
CA TYR A 181 -16.54 -1.37 -3.89
C TYR A 181 -15.93 -0.31 -4.79
N ALA A 182 -15.51 0.84 -4.24
CA ALA A 182 -14.85 1.89 -5.01
C ALA A 182 -13.51 1.41 -5.63
N VAL A 183 -12.70 0.67 -4.86
CA VAL A 183 -11.41 0.15 -5.33
C VAL A 183 -11.58 -1.03 -6.28
N TYR A 184 -12.46 -1.97 -5.97
CA TYR A 184 -12.73 -3.16 -6.81
C TYR A 184 -13.25 -2.76 -8.19
N ALA A 185 -14.22 -1.85 -8.24
CA ALA A 185 -14.76 -1.30 -9.49
C ALA A 185 -13.67 -0.65 -10.36
N ARG A 186 -12.83 0.20 -9.76
CA ARG A 186 -11.72 0.89 -10.45
C ARG A 186 -10.62 -0.09 -10.88
N LEU A 187 -10.31 -1.09 -10.06
CA LEU A 187 -9.29 -2.10 -10.32
C LEU A 187 -9.63 -2.96 -11.54
N ILE A 188 -10.89 -3.35 -11.72
CA ILE A 188 -11.34 -4.04 -12.94
C ILE A 188 -11.13 -3.17 -14.18
N MET A 189 -11.54 -1.89 -14.13
CA MET A 189 -11.38 -0.95 -15.26
C MET A 189 -9.90 -0.79 -15.68
N GLU A 190 -9.00 -0.73 -14.70
CA GLU A 190 -7.58 -0.56 -14.97
C GLU A 190 -6.88 -1.87 -15.34
N ILE A 191 -7.31 -3.05 -14.85
CA ILE A 191 -6.80 -4.34 -15.35
C ILE A 191 -7.09 -4.47 -16.86
N ALA A 192 -8.30 -4.12 -17.32
CA ALA A 192 -8.62 -4.10 -18.75
C ALA A 192 -7.72 -3.12 -19.53
N SER A 193 -7.52 -1.92 -18.99
CA SER A 193 -6.67 -0.88 -19.61
C SER A 193 -5.18 -1.28 -19.69
N VAL A 194 -4.65 -1.96 -18.67
CA VAL A 194 -3.28 -2.50 -18.65
C VAL A 194 -3.15 -3.69 -19.61
N GLU A 195 -4.13 -4.60 -19.64
CA GLU A 195 -4.11 -5.76 -20.53
C GLU A 195 -4.14 -5.33 -22.01
N LEU A 196 -5.01 -4.38 -22.36
CA LEU A 196 -5.04 -3.76 -23.69
C LEU A 196 -3.68 -3.16 -24.05
N CYS A 197 -3.06 -2.41 -23.13
CA CYS A 197 -1.72 -1.88 -23.31
C CYS A 197 -0.64 -2.97 -23.47
N SER A 198 -0.78 -4.11 -22.81
CA SER A 198 0.16 -5.24 -22.91
C SER A 198 0.12 -6.01 -24.23
N THR A 199 -0.91 -5.79 -25.07
CA THR A 199 -0.92 -6.33 -26.44
C THR A 199 0.06 -5.59 -27.37
N PHE A 200 0.38 -4.33 -27.08
CA PHE A 200 1.24 -3.50 -27.90
C PHE A 200 2.73 -3.72 -27.58
N THR A 201 3.43 -4.42 -28.49
CA THR A 201 4.88 -4.64 -28.41
C THR A 201 5.66 -3.42 -28.88
N LEU A 202 6.44 -2.78 -27.99
CA LEU A 202 7.27 -1.62 -28.32
C LEU A 202 8.73 -1.84 -27.95
N GLU A 203 9.60 -2.00 -28.95
CA GLU A 203 11.04 -2.24 -28.76
C GLU A 203 11.82 -0.95 -28.40
N VAL A 204 11.48 -0.28 -27.30
CA VAL A 204 12.33 0.80 -26.76
C VAL A 204 13.58 0.17 -26.13
N ARG A 205 14.74 0.32 -26.77
CA ARG A 205 16.02 0.04 -26.11
C ARG A 205 16.21 1.03 -24.94
N HIS A 206 15.94 0.56 -23.73
CA HIS A 206 15.92 1.41 -22.54
C HIS A 206 17.31 2.03 -22.26
N LEU A 207 17.41 3.36 -22.44
CA LEU A 207 18.49 4.16 -21.88
C LEU A 207 18.29 4.29 -20.36
N ALA A 208 18.54 3.21 -19.65
CA ALA A 208 18.44 3.14 -18.20
C ALA A 208 19.39 4.16 -17.57
N THR A 209 18.84 5.24 -17.01
CA THR A 209 19.63 6.22 -16.27
C THR A 209 20.12 5.55 -14.99
N TYR A 210 21.42 5.61 -14.72
CA TYR A 210 22.04 4.94 -13.57
C TYR A 210 21.28 5.24 -12.27
N ASN A 211 20.87 4.16 -11.59
CA ASN A 211 20.27 4.14 -10.25
C ASN A 211 18.84 4.70 -10.07
N SER A 212 18.09 5.02 -11.14
CA SER A 212 16.65 5.33 -11.01
C SER A 212 15.77 4.07 -10.97
N PHE A 213 14.71 4.08 -10.15
CA PHE A 213 13.63 3.07 -10.21
C PHE A 213 12.85 3.17 -11.53
N ILE A 214 12.59 2.02 -12.15
CA ILE A 214 11.90 1.88 -13.45
C ILE A 214 10.56 1.17 -13.19
N LEU A 215 9.50 1.59 -13.89
CA LEU A 215 8.18 0.97 -13.79
C LEU A 215 8.14 -0.37 -14.54
N PRO A 216 7.40 -1.37 -14.04
CA PRO A 216 7.29 -2.67 -14.69
C PRO A 216 6.50 -2.56 -16.01
N GLU A 217 6.78 -3.48 -16.94
CA GLU A 217 6.06 -3.58 -18.21
C GLU A 217 4.56 -3.88 -17.99
N PRO A 218 3.65 -3.49 -18.90
CA PRO A 218 2.22 -3.75 -18.78
C PRO A 218 1.87 -5.22 -18.48
N ALA A 219 2.56 -6.19 -19.08
CA ALA A 219 2.35 -7.62 -18.83
C ALA A 219 2.76 -8.08 -17.41
N GLN A 220 3.70 -7.37 -16.76
CA GLN A 220 4.01 -7.58 -15.35
C GLN A 220 3.04 -6.81 -14.44
N LEU A 221 2.69 -5.58 -14.77
CA LEU A 221 1.70 -4.80 -14.04
C LEU A 221 0.33 -5.49 -14.00
N CYS A 222 -0.12 -6.08 -15.10
CA CYS A 222 -1.37 -6.85 -15.17
C CYS A 222 -1.37 -7.99 -14.14
N ARG A 223 -0.26 -8.73 -14.01
CA ARG A 223 -0.10 -9.79 -12.99
C ARG A 223 -0.14 -9.24 -11.56
N ILE A 224 0.43 -8.05 -11.32
CA ILE A 224 0.38 -7.38 -10.00
C ILE A 224 -1.08 -7.01 -9.67
N LEU A 225 -1.79 -6.32 -10.57
CA LEU A 225 -3.18 -5.92 -10.36
C LEU A 225 -4.13 -7.12 -10.25
N LEU A 226 -3.89 -8.21 -10.99
CA LEU A 226 -4.64 -9.46 -10.85
C LEU A 226 -4.41 -10.14 -9.50
N VAL A 227 -3.23 -10.03 -8.89
CA VAL A 227 -3.02 -10.50 -7.50
C VAL A 227 -3.73 -9.59 -6.50
N CYS A 228 -3.72 -8.27 -6.69
CA CYS A 228 -4.54 -7.35 -5.89
C CYS A 228 -6.04 -7.70 -5.99
N LYS A 229 -6.54 -8.04 -7.18
CA LYS A 229 -7.94 -8.45 -7.37
C LYS A 229 -8.23 -9.76 -6.63
N ARG A 230 -7.36 -10.78 -6.76
CA ARG A 230 -7.51 -12.07 -6.05
C ARG A 230 -7.53 -11.91 -4.52
N ALA A 231 -6.82 -10.93 -3.98
CA ALA A 231 -6.85 -10.62 -2.54
C ALA A 231 -8.16 -9.93 -2.08
N LEU A 232 -8.98 -9.42 -3.02
CA LEU A 232 -10.33 -8.91 -2.78
C LEU A 232 -11.42 -9.92 -3.19
N ASP A 233 -11.09 -10.89 -4.06
CA ASP A 233 -11.92 -12.06 -4.40
C ASP A 233 -11.82 -13.20 -3.35
N ASP A 234 -11.00 -13.03 -2.30
CA ASP A 234 -10.82 -14.02 -1.22
C ASP A 234 -12.13 -14.17 -0.41
N PRO A 235 -12.68 -15.39 -0.21
CA PRO A 235 -13.85 -15.62 0.65
C PRO A 235 -13.68 -15.11 2.10
N TYR A 236 -12.45 -15.00 2.61
CA TYR A 236 -12.14 -14.37 3.90
C TYR A 236 -12.19 -12.82 3.86
N VAL A 237 -12.54 -12.22 2.73
CA VAL A 237 -12.67 -10.78 2.52
C VAL A 237 -14.07 -10.41 2.04
N CYS A 238 -14.67 -11.18 1.13
CA CYS A 238 -16.01 -10.95 0.62
C CYS A 238 -16.73 -12.28 0.31
N SER A 239 -17.96 -12.46 0.79
CA SER A 239 -18.79 -13.64 0.46
C SER A 239 -19.52 -13.48 -0.88
N HIS A 240 -20.11 -12.31 -1.13
CA HIS A 240 -20.87 -12.06 -2.36
C HIS A 240 -20.70 -10.64 -2.89
N ILE A 241 -20.13 -10.52 -4.08
CA ILE A 241 -19.85 -9.24 -4.74
C ILE A 241 -21.14 -8.67 -5.34
N ASN A 242 -21.60 -7.54 -4.80
CA ASN A 242 -22.72 -6.78 -5.33
C ASN A 242 -22.35 -6.14 -6.69
N LYS A 243 -22.89 -6.71 -7.77
CA LYS A 243 -22.56 -6.33 -9.16
C LYS A 243 -23.11 -4.95 -9.52
N GLU A 244 -24.24 -4.59 -8.92
CA GLU A 244 -24.95 -3.34 -9.13
C GLU A 244 -24.14 -2.17 -8.56
N LEU A 245 -23.56 -2.31 -7.37
CA LEU A 245 -22.62 -1.33 -6.80
C LEU A 245 -21.34 -1.18 -7.64
N VAL A 246 -20.71 -2.31 -8.04
CA VAL A 246 -19.54 -2.29 -8.93
C VAL A 246 -19.86 -1.54 -10.23
N LYS A 247 -21.01 -1.81 -10.84
CA LYS A 247 -21.47 -1.13 -12.06
C LYS A 247 -21.76 0.35 -11.83
N GLN A 248 -22.32 0.75 -10.70
CA GLN A 248 -22.57 2.16 -10.38
C GLN A 248 -21.26 2.96 -10.32
N HIS A 249 -20.26 2.50 -9.57
CA HIS A 249 -18.94 3.15 -9.53
C HIS A 249 -18.28 3.22 -10.92
N GLN A 250 -18.35 2.15 -11.72
CA GLN A 250 -17.80 2.16 -13.09
C GLN A 250 -18.52 3.18 -14.00
N VAL A 251 -19.86 3.22 -13.99
CA VAL A 251 -20.65 4.17 -14.80
C VAL A 251 -20.37 5.62 -14.39
N GLN A 252 -20.22 5.91 -13.09
CA GLN A 252 -19.80 7.24 -12.62
C GLN A 252 -18.41 7.61 -13.17
N PHE A 253 -17.42 6.72 -13.02
CA PHE A 253 -16.06 6.94 -13.51
C PHE A 253 -15.98 7.15 -15.03
N ILE A 254 -16.72 6.36 -15.81
CA ILE A 254 -16.79 6.49 -17.27
C ILE A 254 -17.39 7.85 -17.66
N ARG A 255 -18.49 8.27 -17.01
CA ARG A 255 -19.11 9.58 -17.25
C ARG A 255 -18.14 10.73 -16.97
N ARG A 256 -17.40 10.69 -15.85
CA ARG A 256 -16.38 11.71 -15.52
C ARG A 256 -15.24 11.71 -16.54
N SER A 257 -14.84 10.54 -17.02
CA SER A 257 -13.80 10.39 -18.06
C SER A 257 -14.24 10.95 -19.42
N MET A 258 -15.51 10.75 -19.81
CA MET A 258 -16.10 11.36 -21.01
C MET A 258 -16.13 12.88 -20.90
N ASN A 259 -16.68 13.43 -19.80
CA ASN A 259 -16.71 14.88 -19.59
C ASN A 259 -15.30 15.52 -19.65
N LYS A 260 -14.28 14.84 -19.12
CA LYS A 260 -12.87 15.26 -19.23
C LYS A 260 -12.39 15.24 -20.69
N LEU A 261 -12.68 14.16 -21.43
CA LEU A 261 -12.36 14.07 -22.85
C LEU A 261 -13.03 15.19 -23.68
N ASP A 262 -14.31 15.46 -23.45
CA ASP A 262 -15.07 16.50 -24.15
C ASP A 262 -14.43 17.90 -23.97
N SER A 263 -13.84 18.16 -22.79
CA SER A 263 -13.16 19.42 -22.49
C SER A 263 -11.73 19.57 -23.04
N VAL A 264 -11.07 18.46 -23.39
CA VAL A 264 -9.66 18.43 -23.85
C VAL A 264 -9.56 18.12 -25.35
N GLY A 265 -10.53 17.38 -25.89
CA GLY A 265 -10.54 16.85 -27.24
C GLY A 265 -9.78 15.53 -27.38
N PHE A 266 -10.26 14.65 -28.26
CA PHE A 266 -9.52 13.46 -28.69
C PHE A 266 -8.55 13.83 -29.83
N ILE A 267 -7.31 13.33 -29.76
CA ILE A 267 -6.23 13.66 -30.71
C ILE A 267 -5.60 12.35 -31.19
N LEU A 268 -5.48 12.17 -32.51
CA LEU A 268 -4.92 10.96 -33.15
C LEU A 268 -3.44 11.09 -33.57
N ASP A 269 -2.75 12.13 -33.10
CA ASP A 269 -1.32 12.34 -33.35
C ASP A 269 -0.46 11.48 -32.42
N ASP A 270 -0.33 10.20 -32.76
CA ASP A 270 0.43 9.20 -32.01
C ASP A 270 1.77 8.89 -32.69
N LEU A 271 2.85 9.53 -32.20
CA LEU A 271 4.25 9.34 -32.65
C LEU A 271 4.72 7.87 -32.70
N VAL A 272 4.03 6.98 -31.97
CA VAL A 272 4.36 5.57 -31.77
C VAL A 272 3.28 4.63 -32.39
N GLY A 273 2.21 5.18 -32.98
CA GLY A 273 1.12 4.40 -33.59
C GLY A 273 0.18 3.68 -32.60
N TYR A 274 0.34 3.91 -31.30
CA TYR A 274 -0.39 3.22 -30.23
C TYR A 274 -1.91 3.46 -30.27
N ARG A 275 -2.37 4.71 -30.49
CA ARG A 275 -3.80 5.04 -30.48
C ARG A 275 -4.50 4.41 -31.68
N ARG A 276 -3.87 4.45 -32.86
CA ARG A 276 -4.35 3.76 -34.07
C ARG A 276 -4.40 2.24 -33.88
N TYR A 277 -3.38 1.64 -33.25
CA TYR A 277 -3.35 0.22 -32.92
C TYR A 277 -4.48 -0.17 -31.96
N VAL A 278 -4.65 0.55 -30.85
CA VAL A 278 -5.70 0.24 -29.86
C VAL A 278 -7.10 0.37 -30.46
N LEU A 279 -7.37 1.41 -31.25
CA LEU A 279 -8.65 1.54 -31.95
C LEU A 279 -8.91 0.38 -32.92
N SER A 280 -7.90 -0.16 -33.62
CA SER A 280 -8.12 -1.35 -34.47
C SER A 280 -8.57 -2.58 -33.67
N ILE A 281 -8.09 -2.75 -32.42
CA ILE A 281 -8.48 -3.87 -31.54
C ILE A 281 -9.89 -3.69 -31.00
N ILE A 282 -10.26 -2.47 -30.59
CA ILE A 282 -11.58 -2.19 -30.00
C ILE A 282 -12.68 -2.30 -31.08
N ASN A 283 -12.39 -1.82 -32.28
CA ASN A 283 -13.38 -1.74 -33.36
C ASN A 283 -13.58 -3.13 -34.00
N GLU A 284 -12.56 -4.00 -33.96
CA GLU A 284 -12.71 -5.42 -34.28
C GLU A 284 -13.35 -6.21 -33.12
N LYS A 285 -14.69 -6.34 -33.14
CA LYS A 285 -15.46 -7.06 -32.10
C LYS A 285 -15.08 -8.55 -31.96
N SER A 286 -14.39 -9.14 -32.93
CA SER A 286 -13.83 -10.50 -32.88
C SER A 286 -12.46 -10.59 -32.19
N SER A 287 -11.83 -9.47 -31.84
CA SER A 287 -10.53 -9.43 -31.15
C SER A 287 -10.59 -10.15 -29.80
N GLU A 288 -9.46 -10.73 -29.36
CA GLU A 288 -9.41 -11.46 -28.08
C GLU A 288 -9.78 -10.54 -26.91
N PHE A 289 -9.33 -9.29 -26.93
CA PHE A 289 -9.67 -8.28 -25.94
C PHE A 289 -11.20 -8.06 -25.86
N CYS A 290 -11.85 -7.73 -26.97
CA CYS A 290 -13.30 -7.51 -26.98
C CYS A 290 -14.09 -8.77 -26.62
N ARG A 291 -13.67 -9.94 -27.11
CA ARG A 291 -14.30 -11.24 -26.77
C ARG A 291 -14.11 -11.64 -25.31
N LYS A 292 -13.06 -11.18 -24.64
CA LYS A 292 -12.83 -11.37 -23.21
C LYS A 292 -13.69 -10.41 -22.40
N TRP A 293 -13.52 -9.10 -22.63
CA TRP A 293 -14.04 -8.05 -21.76
C TRP A 293 -15.53 -7.72 -21.97
N SER A 294 -16.12 -8.08 -23.12
CA SER A 294 -17.58 -7.99 -23.32
C SER A 294 -18.39 -9.08 -22.59
N LYS A 295 -17.74 -10.02 -21.88
CA LYS A 295 -18.44 -11.07 -21.12
C LYS A 295 -18.99 -10.50 -19.81
N ALA A 296 -20.28 -10.71 -19.56
CA ALA A 296 -20.95 -10.27 -18.32
C ALA A 296 -20.26 -10.78 -17.03
N SER A 297 -19.55 -11.90 -17.08
CA SER A 297 -18.77 -12.44 -15.96
C SER A 297 -17.52 -11.65 -15.58
N MET A 298 -17.06 -10.71 -16.42
CA MET A 298 -15.91 -9.84 -16.10
C MET A 298 -16.27 -8.65 -15.21
N MET A 299 -17.56 -8.38 -14.99
CA MET A 299 -18.06 -7.23 -14.21
C MET A 299 -17.42 -5.90 -14.64
N TYR A 300 -17.29 -5.71 -15.95
CA TYR A 300 -16.62 -4.57 -16.59
C TYR A 300 -17.59 -3.87 -17.54
N GLN A 301 -17.84 -2.59 -17.28
CA GLN A 301 -18.54 -1.69 -18.19
C GLN A 301 -17.50 -1.06 -19.14
N MET A 302 -17.49 -1.48 -20.40
CA MET A 302 -16.54 -0.93 -21.38
C MET A 302 -16.81 0.57 -21.63
N PRO A 303 -15.78 1.46 -21.60
CA PRO A 303 -15.89 2.86 -22.00
C PRO A 303 -16.12 3.01 -23.53
N THR A 304 -16.18 4.27 -24.00
CA THR A 304 -16.04 4.55 -25.43
C THR A 304 -14.62 4.27 -25.92
N GLU A 305 -14.46 4.14 -27.25
CA GLU A 305 -13.21 3.76 -27.91
C GLU A 305 -12.06 4.73 -27.59
N GLU A 306 -12.37 6.03 -27.55
CA GLU A 306 -11.44 7.13 -27.27
C GLU A 306 -11.03 7.18 -25.80
N VAL A 307 -12.00 7.01 -24.89
CA VAL A 307 -11.78 7.00 -23.44
C VAL A 307 -10.92 5.80 -23.06
N LEU A 308 -11.21 4.62 -23.60
CA LEU A 308 -10.42 3.42 -23.37
C LEU A 308 -9.00 3.56 -23.94
N THR A 309 -8.85 4.14 -25.14
CA THR A 309 -7.54 4.42 -25.76
C THR A 309 -6.65 5.33 -24.90
N ILE A 310 -7.21 6.43 -24.38
CA ILE A 310 -6.46 7.34 -23.47
C ILE A 310 -6.19 6.65 -22.12
N GLN A 311 -7.14 5.84 -21.63
CA GLN A 311 -6.95 5.12 -20.37
C GLN A 311 -5.89 4.02 -20.46
N SER A 312 -5.70 3.35 -21.60
CA SER A 312 -4.65 2.33 -21.75
C SER A 312 -3.26 2.93 -22.00
N GLU A 313 -3.17 4.05 -22.72
CA GLU A 313 -1.90 4.70 -23.14
C GLU A 313 -0.97 5.07 -21.97
N LYS A 314 -1.52 5.48 -20.82
CA LYS A 314 -0.73 5.88 -19.64
C LYS A 314 0.24 4.78 -19.15
N TYR A 315 -0.05 3.52 -19.45
CA TYR A 315 0.76 2.36 -19.07
C TYR A 315 2.00 2.13 -19.94
N LEU A 316 2.19 2.91 -21.01
CA LEU A 316 3.47 3.00 -21.73
C LEU A 316 4.58 3.73 -20.93
N ALA A 317 4.25 4.31 -19.77
CA ALA A 317 5.22 5.01 -18.94
C ALA A 317 6.17 4.04 -18.21
N PHE A 318 7.48 4.16 -18.48
CA PHE A 318 8.54 3.40 -17.80
C PHE A 318 9.23 4.18 -16.66
N ILE A 319 8.91 5.47 -16.48
CA ILE A 319 9.43 6.33 -15.39
C ILE A 319 8.26 6.76 -14.50
N PRO A 320 8.39 6.71 -13.15
CA PRO A 320 7.38 7.23 -12.22
C PRO A 320 6.91 8.65 -12.53
N ARG A 321 5.59 8.88 -12.54
CA ARG A 321 5.01 10.21 -12.67
C ARG A 321 5.18 11.03 -11.40
N ARG A 322 5.28 12.36 -11.56
CA ARG A 322 5.55 13.32 -10.46
C ARG A 322 4.53 13.30 -9.32
N ALA A 323 3.30 12.83 -9.57
CA ALA A 323 2.24 12.72 -8.57
C ALA A 323 2.66 11.94 -7.31
N VAL A 324 3.51 10.91 -7.45
CA VAL A 324 4.04 10.12 -6.32
C VAL A 324 4.80 11.00 -5.33
N HIS A 325 5.54 12.00 -5.80
CA HIS A 325 6.31 12.92 -4.96
C HIS A 325 5.46 14.05 -4.33
N GLN A 326 4.23 14.26 -4.82
CA GLN A 326 3.28 15.19 -4.23
C GLN A 326 2.49 14.55 -3.09
N VAL A 327 2.16 13.26 -3.23
CA VAL A 327 1.38 12.49 -2.23
C VAL A 327 2.27 11.86 -1.15
N VAL A 328 3.51 11.48 -1.48
CA VAL A 328 4.40 10.76 -0.54
C VAL A 328 5.73 11.50 -0.38
N PRO A 329 6.07 12.00 0.82
CA PRO A 329 7.31 12.74 1.03
C PRO A 329 8.55 11.86 0.81
N THR A 330 9.67 12.49 0.50
CA THR A 330 10.99 11.85 0.64
C THR A 330 11.24 11.63 2.13
N LEU A 331 11.63 10.41 2.53
CA LEU A 331 12.13 10.18 3.88
C LEU A 331 13.62 10.53 3.93
N ASP A 332 14.03 11.24 4.98
CA ASP A 332 15.42 11.19 5.39
C ASP A 332 15.67 9.82 6.03
N LEU A 333 16.44 8.99 5.32
CA LEU A 333 16.72 7.60 5.70
C LEU A 333 18.17 7.51 6.19
N PRO A 334 18.45 6.75 7.26
CA PRO A 334 19.76 6.73 7.91
C PRO A 334 20.77 5.87 7.14
N PHE A 335 21.00 6.20 5.87
CA PHE A 335 22.11 5.73 5.06
C PHE A 335 23.43 6.17 5.69
N ILE A 336 24.48 5.40 5.45
CA ILE A 336 25.84 5.79 5.82
C ILE A 336 26.44 6.54 4.63
N ASP A 337 27.05 7.69 4.88
CA ASP A 337 27.84 8.41 3.89
C ASP A 337 29.22 7.72 3.73
N PRO A 338 29.60 7.22 2.55
CA PRO A 338 30.91 6.63 2.30
C PRO A 338 32.09 7.53 2.69
N HIS A 339 31.92 8.85 2.68
CA HIS A 339 32.96 9.81 3.07
C HIS A 339 33.24 9.87 4.59
N THR A 340 32.50 9.13 5.41
CA THR A 340 32.68 9.08 6.88
C THR A 340 33.60 7.94 7.37
N PHE A 341 34.00 7.02 6.49
CA PHE A 341 34.94 5.94 6.83
C PHE A 341 36.40 6.30 6.52
N SER A 342 37.34 5.68 7.25
CA SER A 342 38.73 5.63 6.79
C SER A 342 38.89 4.63 5.64
N VAL A 343 39.85 4.91 4.75
CA VAL A 343 40.11 4.10 3.54
C VAL A 343 40.35 2.63 3.91
N ASP A 344 41.19 2.36 4.91
CA ASP A 344 41.51 1.03 5.42
C ASP A 344 40.29 0.19 5.84
N ILE A 345 39.21 0.84 6.32
CA ILE A 345 37.97 0.17 6.72
C ILE A 345 37.15 -0.15 5.46
N TRP A 346 37.01 0.81 4.56
CA TRP A 346 36.27 0.64 3.31
C TRP A 346 36.90 -0.45 2.41
N GLU A 347 38.23 -0.47 2.25
CA GLU A 347 38.93 -1.52 1.50
C GLU A 347 38.67 -2.91 2.07
N ARG A 348 38.65 -3.07 3.40
CA ARG A 348 38.32 -4.34 4.06
C ARG A 348 36.87 -4.76 3.77
N GLU A 349 35.91 -3.84 3.80
CA GLU A 349 34.52 -4.14 3.42
C GLU A 349 34.40 -4.55 1.95
N VAL A 350 35.10 -3.86 1.05
CA VAL A 350 35.13 -4.18 -0.40
C VAL A 350 35.75 -5.56 -0.65
N ILE A 351 36.82 -5.94 0.07
CA ILE A 351 37.42 -7.28 -0.01
C ILE A 351 36.44 -8.35 0.48
N VAL A 352 35.72 -8.12 1.59
CA VAL A 352 34.71 -9.07 2.10
C VAL A 352 33.53 -9.20 1.14
N ASP A 353 33.04 -8.09 0.58
CA ASP A 353 31.94 -8.09 -0.39
C ASP A 353 32.31 -8.81 -1.69
N ASN A 354 33.53 -8.60 -2.21
CA ASN A 354 34.03 -9.32 -3.39
C ASN A 354 34.20 -10.83 -3.13
N ARG A 355 34.64 -11.23 -1.93
CA ARG A 355 34.68 -12.64 -1.51
C ARG A 355 33.28 -13.26 -1.49
N LEU A 356 32.28 -12.57 -0.93
CA LEU A 356 30.90 -13.07 -0.89
C LEU A 356 30.24 -13.13 -2.27
N ALA A 357 30.51 -12.19 -3.18
CA ALA A 357 30.07 -12.32 -4.58
C ALA A 357 30.77 -13.48 -5.30
N THR A 358 32.05 -13.72 -5.03
CA THR A 358 32.78 -14.84 -5.62
C THR A 358 32.19 -16.17 -5.15
N LEU A 359 31.90 -16.30 -3.85
CA LEU A 359 31.16 -17.46 -3.31
C LEU A 359 29.77 -17.60 -3.96
N ALA A 360 28.99 -16.52 -4.04
CA ALA A 360 27.66 -16.53 -4.65
C ALA A 360 27.72 -17.00 -6.13
N LYS A 361 28.68 -16.49 -6.91
CA LYS A 361 28.93 -16.90 -8.31
C LYS A 361 29.26 -18.39 -8.42
N LEU A 362 30.06 -18.94 -7.50
CA LEU A 362 30.42 -20.37 -7.46
C LEU A 362 29.26 -21.26 -7.02
N GLU A 363 28.41 -20.80 -6.10
CA GLU A 363 27.22 -21.53 -5.62
C GLU A 363 25.98 -21.38 -6.51
N GLY A 364 26.03 -20.57 -7.57
CA GLY A 364 24.87 -20.26 -8.40
C GLY A 364 23.79 -19.41 -7.68
N LYS A 365 24.17 -18.70 -6.61
CA LYS A 365 23.31 -17.80 -5.83
C LYS A 365 23.55 -16.33 -6.21
N CYS A 366 22.63 -15.44 -5.82
CA CYS A 366 22.92 -14.01 -5.80
C CYS A 366 23.54 -13.59 -4.45
N ILE A 367 24.37 -12.52 -4.44
CA ILE A 367 25.02 -12.03 -3.22
C ILE A 367 24.00 -11.65 -2.12
N GLY A 368 22.79 -11.24 -2.50
CA GLY A 368 21.75 -10.86 -1.56
C GLY A 368 21.12 -12.06 -0.83
N ASP A 369 21.18 -13.26 -1.40
CA ASP A 369 20.81 -14.52 -0.73
C ASP A 369 21.93 -14.98 0.20
N VAL A 370 23.20 -14.96 -0.26
CA VAL A 370 24.36 -15.24 0.60
C VAL A 370 24.44 -14.29 1.80
N ARG A 371 24.16 -12.98 1.62
CA ARG A 371 24.07 -11.98 2.71
C ARG A 371 22.88 -12.16 3.67
N ARG A 372 21.96 -13.10 3.41
CA ARG A 372 20.89 -13.53 4.35
C ARG A 372 21.26 -14.77 5.14
N GLU A 373 22.09 -15.63 4.55
CA GLU A 373 22.63 -16.84 5.16
C GLU A 373 23.85 -16.49 6.05
N ASP A 374 24.60 -15.45 5.67
CA ASP A 374 25.65 -14.81 6.47
C ASP A 374 25.07 -14.11 7.71
N ASN A 375 25.36 -14.69 8.89
CA ASN A 375 24.99 -14.11 10.18
C ASN A 375 26.03 -13.10 10.73
N GLN A 376 27.16 -12.86 10.04
CA GLN A 376 28.22 -11.96 10.54
C GLN A 376 27.81 -10.48 10.46
N ARG A 377 27.00 -10.09 9.46
CA ARG A 377 26.57 -8.70 9.25
C ARG A 377 25.05 -8.53 9.29
N ARG A 378 24.60 -7.57 10.09
CA ARG A 378 23.17 -7.24 10.20
C ARG A 378 22.65 -6.68 8.87
N LEU A 379 21.60 -7.31 8.33
CA LEU A 379 20.94 -6.91 7.06
C LEU A 379 20.61 -5.41 6.94
N ILE A 380 20.28 -4.73 8.05
CA ILE A 380 19.97 -3.29 8.00
C ILE A 380 21.20 -2.44 7.71
N ASP A 381 22.36 -2.81 8.26
CA ASP A 381 23.57 -2.01 8.16
C ASP A 381 24.22 -2.17 6.78
N LEU A 382 24.10 -3.37 6.18
CA LEU A 382 24.33 -3.59 4.75
C LEU A 382 23.45 -2.66 3.87
N VAL A 383 22.15 -2.56 4.17
CA VAL A 383 21.23 -1.68 3.42
C VAL A 383 21.56 -0.20 3.60
N ARG A 384 22.01 0.21 4.80
CA ARG A 384 22.47 1.59 5.09
C ARG A 384 23.73 1.94 4.29
N GLY A 385 24.64 0.98 4.10
CA GLY A 385 25.77 1.06 3.16
C GLY A 385 25.37 0.86 1.68
N ARG A 386 24.06 0.96 1.35
CA ARG A 386 23.46 0.77 0.01
C ARG A 386 23.75 -0.61 -0.64
N LYS A 387 24.27 -1.58 0.10
CA LYS A 387 24.62 -2.92 -0.39
C LYS A 387 23.36 -3.74 -0.69
N CYS A 388 23.45 -4.63 -1.68
CA CYS A 388 22.30 -5.46 -2.08
C CYS A 388 22.00 -6.59 -1.10
N ILE A 389 20.73 -6.65 -0.65
CA ILE A 389 20.11 -7.77 0.08
C ILE A 389 18.85 -8.28 -0.64
N CYS A 390 18.79 -8.24 -1.97
CA CYS A 390 17.62 -8.74 -2.70
C CYS A 390 17.65 -10.26 -2.86
N ARG A 391 16.50 -10.90 -3.11
CA ARG A 391 16.42 -12.34 -3.50
C ARG A 391 16.65 -12.49 -5.00
N SER A 392 17.09 -13.65 -5.45
CA SER A 392 17.28 -14.03 -6.88
C SER A 392 16.11 -13.72 -7.83
N VAL A 393 14.88 -13.57 -7.29
CA VAL A 393 13.66 -13.14 -8.02
C VAL A 393 13.60 -11.63 -8.32
N CYS A 394 14.49 -10.83 -7.75
CA CYS A 394 14.58 -9.38 -7.97
C CYS A 394 15.45 -9.06 -9.20
N THR A 395 15.09 -8.04 -9.98
CA THR A 395 15.83 -7.62 -11.18
C THR A 395 17.29 -7.28 -10.90
N CYS A 396 17.56 -6.55 -9.80
CA CYS A 396 18.91 -6.13 -9.45
C CYS A 396 19.79 -7.22 -8.82
N ALA A 397 19.27 -8.44 -8.59
CA ALA A 397 19.95 -9.47 -7.82
C ALA A 397 21.28 -9.90 -8.47
N TRP A 398 21.27 -10.16 -9.79
CA TRP A 398 22.44 -10.58 -10.53
C TRP A 398 23.39 -9.42 -10.84
N ASP A 399 22.86 -8.26 -11.25
CA ASP A 399 23.60 -6.99 -11.37
C ASP A 399 24.50 -6.72 -10.16
N CYS A 400 23.93 -6.76 -8.95
CA CYS A 400 24.64 -6.46 -7.71
C CYS A 400 25.54 -7.62 -7.23
N THR A 401 25.50 -8.77 -7.91
CA THR A 401 26.40 -9.91 -7.69
C THR A 401 27.59 -9.82 -8.64
N LEU A 402 27.37 -9.36 -9.88
CA LEU A 402 28.43 -9.09 -10.84
C LEU A 402 29.33 -7.93 -10.35
N ASP A 403 28.70 -6.80 -10.00
CA ASP A 403 29.31 -5.60 -9.42
C ASP A 403 28.80 -5.40 -7.98
N VAL A 404 29.68 -5.51 -6.99
CA VAL A 404 29.35 -5.43 -5.55
C VAL A 404 29.46 -4.03 -4.96
N GLU A 405 30.08 -3.09 -5.68
CA GLU A 405 30.32 -1.72 -5.24
C GLU A 405 29.19 -0.80 -5.72
N ARG A 406 28.53 -1.17 -6.82
CA ARG A 406 27.26 -0.56 -7.26
C ARG A 406 26.24 -0.50 -6.12
N HIS A 407 25.75 0.72 -5.88
CA HIS A 407 24.59 0.96 -5.03
C HIS A 407 23.37 0.15 -5.51
N CYS A 408 22.80 -0.65 -4.62
CA CYS A 408 21.60 -1.40 -4.92
C CYS A 408 20.40 -0.44 -5.10
N PRO A 409 19.70 -0.45 -6.26
CA PRO A 409 18.55 0.44 -6.49
C PRO A 409 17.38 0.13 -5.55
N CYS A 410 17.39 -1.05 -4.91
CA CYS A 410 16.40 -1.46 -3.92
C CYS A 410 16.74 -1.05 -2.47
N SER A 411 17.88 -0.38 -2.23
CA SER A 411 18.31 -0.05 -0.87
C SER A 411 17.32 0.87 -0.13
N GLU A 412 16.80 1.91 -0.78
CA GLU A 412 15.86 2.88 -0.19
C GLU A 412 14.54 2.24 0.26
N GLN A 413 13.92 1.44 -0.61
CA GLN A 413 12.68 0.72 -0.29
C GLN A 413 12.88 -0.33 0.81
N LYS A 414 14.00 -1.07 0.81
CA LYS A 414 14.28 -2.03 1.89
C LYS A 414 14.58 -1.31 3.21
N LEU A 415 15.31 -0.19 3.20
CA LEU A 415 15.58 0.61 4.41
C LEU A 415 14.28 1.16 5.01
N SER A 416 13.41 1.73 4.17
CA SER A 416 12.08 2.24 4.56
C SER A 416 11.26 1.18 5.31
N LEU A 417 11.17 -0.03 4.75
CA LEU A 417 10.42 -1.14 5.38
C LEU A 417 11.10 -1.66 6.65
N MET A 418 12.43 -1.70 6.72
CA MET A 418 13.16 -2.14 7.90
C MET A 418 13.09 -1.13 9.06
N VAL A 419 13.09 0.18 8.76
CA VAL A 419 12.88 1.24 9.74
C VAL A 419 11.45 1.19 10.30
N ALA A 420 10.44 1.10 9.41
CA ALA A 420 9.04 1.03 9.85
C ALA A 420 8.73 -0.21 10.70
N LYS A 421 9.26 -1.39 10.33
CA LYS A 421 9.13 -2.61 11.15
C LYS A 421 9.77 -2.46 12.54
N ARG A 422 10.94 -1.83 12.64
CA ARG A 422 11.69 -1.70 13.91
C ARG A 422 11.15 -0.63 14.86
N ARG A 423 10.41 0.36 14.36
CA ARG A 423 9.84 1.43 15.19
C ARG A 423 8.81 0.85 16.16
N ARG A 424 9.01 1.07 17.47
CA ARG A 424 8.13 0.56 18.54
C ARG A 424 6.85 1.41 18.70
N SER A 425 6.99 2.74 18.70
CA SER A 425 5.89 3.69 18.81
C SER A 425 5.25 4.01 17.45
N VAL A 426 4.19 4.83 17.48
CA VAL A 426 3.81 5.69 16.35
C VAL A 426 4.95 6.71 16.08
N ALA A 427 5.06 7.19 14.84
CA ALA A 427 5.96 8.30 14.49
C ALA A 427 5.15 9.58 14.28
N LEU A 428 5.83 10.72 14.36
CA LEU A 428 5.33 12.09 14.16
C LEU A 428 4.57 12.35 12.83
N LEU A 429 4.58 11.40 11.89
CA LEU A 429 3.83 11.50 10.63
C LEU A 429 2.42 10.90 10.77
N PRO A 430 1.37 11.55 10.24
CA PRO A 430 0.02 11.01 10.24
C PRO A 430 -0.08 9.57 9.69
N PHE A 431 -1.02 8.78 10.19
CA PHE A 431 -1.19 7.37 9.86
C PHE A 431 -1.26 7.13 8.34
N GLY A 432 -2.11 7.86 7.62
CA GLY A 432 -2.23 7.77 6.16
C GLY A 432 -0.94 8.07 5.40
N LEU A 433 -0.12 8.98 5.91
CA LEU A 433 1.17 9.34 5.31
C LEU A 433 2.20 8.22 5.52
N ARG A 434 2.25 7.62 6.72
CA ARG A 434 3.06 6.43 7.01
C ARG A 434 2.65 5.24 6.14
N CYS A 435 1.34 4.99 6.02
CA CYS A 435 0.81 3.95 5.14
C CYS A 435 1.12 4.21 3.66
N SER A 436 1.13 5.46 3.21
CA SER A 436 1.48 5.81 1.83
C SER A 436 2.98 5.67 1.55
N ILE A 437 3.84 5.93 2.54
CA ILE A 437 5.27 5.61 2.49
C ILE A 437 5.50 4.08 2.42
N LEU A 438 4.80 3.31 3.26
CA LEU A 438 4.84 1.84 3.23
C LEU A 438 4.38 1.29 1.89
N ALA A 439 3.24 1.78 1.37
CA ALA A 439 2.73 1.40 0.06
C ALA A 439 3.73 1.71 -1.07
N ARG A 440 4.44 2.85 -1.02
CA ARG A 440 5.51 3.17 -1.99
C ARG A 440 6.60 2.12 -1.99
N ALA A 441 7.15 1.80 -0.82
CA ALA A 441 8.24 0.83 -0.69
C ALA A 441 7.81 -0.62 -0.98
N ILE A 442 6.53 -0.97 -0.75
CA ILE A 442 5.94 -2.27 -1.11
C ILE A 442 5.69 -2.37 -2.63
N PHE A 443 5.03 -1.37 -3.24
CA PHE A 443 4.76 -1.37 -4.68
C PHE A 443 6.06 -1.40 -5.48
N GLN A 444 7.03 -0.54 -5.14
CA GLN A 444 8.36 -0.56 -5.76
C GLN A 444 9.05 -1.91 -5.57
N GLY A 445 8.84 -2.58 -4.42
CA GLY A 445 9.42 -3.88 -4.12
C GLY A 445 8.86 -5.02 -4.98
N ILE A 446 7.55 -4.99 -5.23
CA ILE A 446 6.83 -5.92 -6.12
C ILE A 446 7.17 -5.63 -7.59
N ALA A 447 7.24 -4.35 -7.98
CA ALA A 447 7.70 -3.91 -9.29
C ALA A 447 9.16 -4.28 -9.58
N SER A 448 10.01 -4.39 -8.54
CA SER A 448 11.41 -4.83 -8.66
C SER A 448 11.57 -6.34 -8.88
N LEU A 449 10.49 -7.13 -8.88
CA LEU A 449 10.55 -8.54 -9.28
C LEU A 449 10.84 -8.65 -10.79
N ARG A 450 11.52 -9.71 -11.22
CA ARG A 450 11.80 -9.96 -12.64
C ARG A 450 10.53 -10.32 -13.41
N ALA A 451 10.45 -9.94 -14.68
CA ALA A 451 9.31 -10.21 -15.54
C ALA A 451 9.02 -11.71 -15.74
N ASP A 452 10.03 -12.59 -15.66
CA ASP A 452 9.89 -14.05 -15.82
C ASP A 452 9.39 -14.78 -14.56
N VAL A 453 9.26 -14.08 -13.43
CA VAL A 453 8.87 -14.68 -12.15
C VAL A 453 7.35 -14.96 -12.10
N ASN A 454 7.02 -16.17 -11.62
CA ASN A 454 5.64 -16.62 -11.40
C ASN A 454 4.94 -15.76 -10.32
N SER A 455 3.64 -15.49 -10.52
CA SER A 455 2.76 -14.72 -9.61
C SER A 455 2.78 -15.19 -8.15
N ILE A 456 3.20 -16.43 -7.85
CA ILE A 456 3.45 -16.92 -6.49
C ILE A 456 4.40 -15.98 -5.71
N SER A 457 5.42 -15.40 -6.36
CA SER A 457 6.31 -14.45 -5.68
C SER A 457 5.67 -13.07 -5.45
N ILE A 458 4.73 -12.67 -6.32
CA ILE A 458 3.93 -11.44 -6.14
C ILE A 458 2.99 -11.62 -4.94
N VAL A 459 2.28 -12.76 -4.87
CA VAL A 459 1.46 -13.14 -3.70
C VAL A 459 2.32 -13.10 -2.43
N ALA A 460 3.48 -13.75 -2.43
CA ALA A 460 4.34 -13.78 -1.25
C ALA A 460 4.84 -12.39 -0.79
N GLU A 461 5.05 -11.42 -1.69
CA GLU A 461 5.32 -10.02 -1.29
C GLU A 461 4.06 -9.29 -0.80
N MET A 462 2.87 -9.60 -1.32
CA MET A 462 1.59 -9.08 -0.82
C MET A 462 1.28 -9.61 0.60
N ASP A 463 1.56 -10.89 0.89
CA ASP A 463 1.45 -11.45 2.24
C ASP A 463 2.39 -10.72 3.21
N ARG A 464 3.62 -10.44 2.76
CA ARG A 464 4.59 -9.61 3.52
C ARG A 464 4.13 -8.17 3.71
N ALA A 465 3.34 -7.63 2.78
CA ALA A 465 2.74 -6.30 2.88
C ALA A 465 1.59 -6.28 3.91
N LEU A 466 0.69 -7.26 3.88
CA LEU A 466 -0.39 -7.43 4.87
C LEU A 466 0.15 -7.44 6.29
N VAL A 467 1.18 -8.25 6.57
CA VAL A 467 1.83 -8.31 7.89
C VAL A 467 2.43 -6.95 8.32
N VAL A 468 2.94 -6.15 7.37
CA VAL A 468 3.47 -4.81 7.65
C VAL A 468 2.36 -3.81 7.98
N PHE A 469 1.25 -3.85 7.25
CA PHE A 469 0.12 -2.94 7.43
C PHE A 469 -0.68 -3.27 8.70
N MET A 470 -0.94 -4.55 8.99
CA MET A 470 -1.60 -4.98 10.23
C MET A 470 -0.82 -4.51 11.47
N GLU A 471 0.52 -4.63 11.46
CA GLU A 471 1.38 -4.14 12.56
C GLU A 471 1.40 -2.61 12.66
N GLU A 472 1.21 -1.87 11.56
CA GLU A 472 1.11 -0.40 11.56
C GLU A 472 -0.26 0.08 12.07
N ILE A 473 -1.35 -0.62 11.72
CA ILE A 473 -2.71 -0.41 12.25
C ILE A 473 -2.76 -0.72 13.74
N ARG A 474 -2.17 -1.86 14.17
CA ARG A 474 -2.10 -2.27 15.58
C ARG A 474 -1.39 -1.21 16.45
N LYS A 475 -0.28 -0.63 15.96
CA LYS A 475 0.41 0.49 16.64
C LYS A 475 -0.48 1.73 16.74
N GLN A 476 -1.23 2.04 15.68
CA GLN A 476 -2.13 3.20 15.65
C GLN A 476 -3.29 3.08 16.63
N ARG A 477 -3.85 1.87 16.81
CA ARG A 477 -4.92 1.61 17.78
C ARG A 477 -4.40 1.57 19.22
N LEU A 478 -3.26 0.91 19.47
CA LEU A 478 -2.68 0.83 20.80
C LEU A 478 -2.33 2.21 21.38
N GLU A 479 -1.88 3.14 20.53
CA GLU A 479 -1.67 4.55 20.92
C GLU A 479 -2.96 5.20 21.45
N ALA A 480 -4.11 4.97 20.79
CA ALA A 480 -5.41 5.53 21.21
C ALA A 480 -5.83 5.01 22.59
N THR A 481 -5.76 3.69 22.80
CA THR A 481 -6.08 3.10 24.11
C THR A 481 -5.17 3.62 25.22
N THR A 482 -3.92 4.01 24.92
CA THR A 482 -3.02 4.65 25.89
C THR A 482 -3.20 6.16 26.05
N SER A 483 -3.83 6.87 25.11
CA SER A 483 -4.16 8.29 25.27
C SER A 483 -5.46 8.51 26.04
N ASP A 484 -6.39 7.57 25.95
CA ASP A 484 -7.78 7.77 26.38
C ASP A 484 -8.04 7.29 27.83
N GLY A 485 -6.97 6.94 28.56
CA GLY A 485 -6.95 7.02 30.03
C GLY A 485 -7.36 5.79 30.83
N ASN A 486 -7.67 4.65 30.21
CA ASN A 486 -7.93 3.40 30.92
C ASN A 486 -6.73 2.43 30.81
N PRO A 487 -6.09 2.02 31.92
CA PRO A 487 -5.10 0.96 31.92
C PRO A 487 -5.74 -0.43 31.82
N ILE A 488 -4.98 -1.38 31.28
CA ILE A 488 -5.13 -2.83 31.44
C ILE A 488 -3.83 -3.32 32.11
#